data_AF-A0ABD2T2Y3-F1
#
_entry.id   AF-A0ABD2T2Y3-F1
#
_cell.length_a   1.000
_cell.length_b   1.000
_cell.length_c   1.000
_cell.angle_alpha   90.00
_cell.angle_beta   90.00
_cell.angle_gamma   90.00
#
_symmetry.space_group_name_H-M   'P 1'
#
loop_
_entity.id
_entity.type
_entity.pdbx_description
1 polymer ?
#
loop_
_entity_poly.entity_id
_entity_poly.type
_entity_poly.pdbx_seq_one_letter_code
_entity_poly.pdbx_strand_id
1 'polypeptide(L)'
;MLRIWTTRRLASQCLIPWRMFPTTLISTRNSSIGILHDTLDRNSDSYTRNSKVMDELVSQLHSHILKVMEGGGPEAVKRHRSRNKLLPRERIDHLIDPGSSFFELCQLAGHELYQESLPSGGIVIGIGIIHKRLCMLVANDPTVKGGSYFPITVKKHLRAQEIAAQCKLPCIYLVDSGGAFLPKQAEVFPDKENFGRIFYNQAVMSSESIPQIALVLGSCTAGGAYIPAMADVSVMVKGNGTIFLAGPPLVKAATGEEVSAEDLGGATIHCRTSGVSDYFAHDELHALAIGRDIVKNLHMAGGPEVSGQTRADYKEPLYDVKELRTIAPTDLKQPFDVRSIIARILDGSEFDEFKKLYGTTLVTGFGRICGQPVGILGNNGILFMESAQKGAHFIELCTQRNIPLIFLQNITGFMVGSKSEASGIAKAGAKMDLFWPLNSSWQSIIRTFCGTLSLHSNYPYSMIQFISSQDHSSYRWKLWSWQLCNVWTCI
;
A
#
# COMPACT_ATOMS: atom_id res chain seq x y z
N MET A 1 -28.33 76.28 -5.93
CA MET A 1 -27.22 77.26 -5.85
C MET A 1 -25.92 76.46 -6.02
N LEU A 2 -25.33 76.38 -7.21
CA LEU A 2 -24.19 77.21 -7.68
C LEU A 2 -23.10 77.33 -6.59
N ARG A 3 -21.86 76.87 -6.76
CA ARG A 3 -20.93 77.21 -7.85
C ARG A 3 -19.84 76.15 -8.10
N ILE A 4 -19.58 76.00 -9.39
CA ILE A 4 -18.37 75.51 -10.06
C ILE A 4 -17.20 76.47 -9.79
N TRP A 5 -15.98 75.98 -9.59
CA TRP A 5 -14.77 76.55 -10.20
C TRP A 5 -13.84 75.41 -10.64
N THR A 6 -13.37 75.54 -11.87
CA THR A 6 -12.51 74.64 -12.63
C THR A 6 -11.07 75.13 -12.57
N THR A 7 -10.10 74.20 -12.59
CA THR A 7 -8.79 74.46 -13.19
C THR A 7 -8.23 73.16 -13.77
N ARG A 8 -7.80 73.26 -15.04
CA ARG A 8 -7.33 72.21 -15.96
C ARG A 8 -5.81 72.03 -15.85
N ARG A 9 -5.36 70.86 -16.35
CA ARG A 9 -4.06 70.54 -17.00
C ARG A 9 -2.87 70.29 -16.03
N LEU A 10 -2.03 69.26 -16.20
CA LEU A 10 -1.57 68.53 -17.38
C LEU A 10 -1.33 67.04 -17.09
N ALA A 11 -1.56 66.23 -18.13
CA ALA A 11 -1.18 64.83 -18.20
C ALA A 11 0.33 64.67 -18.46
N SER A 12 0.96 63.75 -17.75
CA SER A 12 2.25 63.16 -18.12
C SER A 12 2.11 61.64 -18.04
N GLN A 13 1.74 61.04 -19.16
CA GLN A 13 1.78 59.60 -19.38
C GLN A 13 3.24 59.15 -19.46
N CYS A 14 3.72 58.43 -18.44
CA CYS A 14 4.95 57.66 -18.54
C CYS A 14 4.58 56.26 -19.03
N LEU A 15 4.43 56.10 -20.35
CA LEU A 15 4.29 54.81 -21.01
C LEU A 15 5.68 54.18 -21.15
N ILE A 16 6.00 53.24 -20.27
CA ILE A 16 7.09 52.29 -20.51
C ILE A 16 6.58 51.28 -21.55
N PRO A 17 7.23 51.13 -22.71
CA PRO A 17 6.77 50.19 -23.72
C PRO A 17 7.07 48.76 -23.27
N TRP A 18 6.03 48.00 -22.95
CA TRP A 18 6.11 46.55 -22.90
C TRP A 18 6.62 46.07 -24.26
N ARG A 19 7.73 45.32 -24.27
CA ARG A 19 8.27 44.70 -25.48
C ARG A 19 7.19 43.83 -26.12
N MET A 20 6.57 44.32 -27.20
CA MET A 20 5.82 43.49 -28.13
C MET A 20 6.82 42.59 -28.85
N PHE A 21 6.81 41.30 -28.53
CA PHE A 21 7.53 40.31 -29.30
C PHE A 21 6.77 40.03 -30.61
N PRO A 22 7.43 39.99 -31.77
CA PRO A 22 6.80 39.59 -33.02
C PRO A 22 6.32 38.14 -32.96
N THR A 23 5.09 37.92 -33.41
CA THR A 23 4.28 36.69 -33.30
C THR A 23 4.73 35.52 -34.20
N THR A 24 5.99 35.48 -34.64
CA THR A 24 6.46 34.51 -35.65
C THR A 24 7.73 33.73 -35.26
N LEU A 25 7.99 33.55 -33.96
CA LEU A 25 9.11 32.71 -33.47
C LEU A 25 8.79 31.97 -32.16
N ILE A 26 7.72 31.17 -32.11
CA ILE A 26 7.56 30.14 -31.06
C ILE A 26 6.92 28.88 -31.66
N SER A 27 7.70 28.12 -32.44
CA SER A 27 7.30 26.76 -32.86
C SER A 27 8.35 25.71 -32.49
N THR A 28 9.36 26.04 -31.69
CA THR A 28 10.46 25.13 -31.32
C THR A 28 10.79 25.11 -29.82
N ARG A 29 9.96 25.70 -28.95
CA ARG A 29 10.17 25.68 -27.48
C ARG A 29 9.66 24.42 -26.76
N ASN A 30 9.34 23.34 -27.49
CA ASN A 30 8.90 22.08 -26.89
C ASN A 30 10.04 21.05 -26.70
N SER A 31 11.31 21.45 -26.79
CA SER A 31 12.40 20.58 -26.36
C SER A 31 12.53 20.62 -24.84
N SER A 32 11.94 19.64 -24.15
CA SER A 32 12.25 19.37 -22.76
C SER A 32 13.73 18.94 -22.67
N ILE A 33 14.53 19.69 -21.89
CA ILE A 33 15.95 19.37 -21.61
C ILE A 33 16.10 18.07 -20.78
N GLY A 34 14.98 17.50 -20.30
CA GLY A 34 14.93 16.42 -19.32
C GLY A 34 14.74 15.00 -19.86
N ILE A 35 14.71 14.74 -21.17
CA ILE A 35 14.55 13.34 -21.64
C ILE A 35 15.81 12.54 -21.29
N LEU A 36 15.64 11.43 -20.58
CA LEU A 36 16.73 10.49 -20.30
C LEU A 36 17.07 9.72 -21.57
N HIS A 37 18.34 9.77 -21.98
CA HIS A 37 18.83 8.98 -23.10
C HIS A 37 19.00 7.51 -22.72
N ASP A 38 18.83 6.64 -23.71
CA ASP A 38 19.03 5.21 -23.53
C ASP A 38 20.50 4.88 -23.38
N THR A 39 20.84 4.24 -22.27
CA THR A 39 22.21 3.78 -21.96
C THR A 39 22.32 2.27 -22.01
N LEU A 40 21.24 1.54 -22.31
CA LEU A 40 21.26 0.07 -22.38
C LEU A 40 21.84 -0.42 -23.70
N ASP A 41 22.92 -1.21 -23.60
CA ASP A 41 23.47 -1.96 -24.73
C ASP A 41 22.77 -3.32 -24.88
N ARG A 42 21.83 -3.39 -25.83
CA ARG A 42 21.04 -4.59 -26.13
C ARG A 42 21.85 -5.71 -26.78
N ASN A 43 23.03 -5.40 -27.33
CA ASN A 43 23.90 -6.40 -27.96
C ASN A 43 24.92 -6.99 -26.98
N SER A 44 24.94 -6.51 -25.73
CA SER A 44 25.88 -6.99 -24.72
C SER A 44 25.51 -8.38 -24.17
N ASP A 45 26.52 -9.17 -23.84
CA ASP A 45 26.33 -10.45 -23.14
C ASP A 45 25.65 -10.26 -21.77
N SER A 46 25.89 -9.12 -21.11
CA SER A 46 25.24 -8.78 -19.84
C SER A 46 23.74 -8.59 -19.99
N TYR A 47 23.27 -7.97 -21.07
CA TYR A 47 21.84 -7.78 -21.33
C TYR A 47 21.11 -9.13 -21.38
N THR A 48 21.61 -10.05 -22.19
CA THR A 48 21.02 -11.39 -22.36
C THR A 48 21.10 -12.22 -21.07
N ARG A 49 22.25 -12.19 -20.39
CA ARG A 49 22.46 -12.91 -19.12
C ARG A 49 21.52 -12.40 -18.02
N ASN A 50 21.43 -11.09 -17.84
CA ASN A 50 20.59 -10.48 -16.80
C ASN A 50 19.11 -10.80 -17.06
N SER A 51 18.65 -10.65 -18.31
CA SER A 51 17.26 -11.00 -18.69
C SER A 51 16.94 -12.43 -18.32
N LYS A 52 17.79 -13.38 -18.70
CA LYS A 52 17.57 -14.81 -18.45
C LYS A 52 17.42 -15.12 -16.96
N VAL A 53 18.33 -14.61 -16.13
CA VAL A 53 18.27 -14.84 -14.68
C VAL A 53 17.04 -14.19 -14.07
N MET A 54 16.68 -12.97 -14.48
CA MET A 54 15.47 -12.32 -13.99
C MET A 54 14.20 -13.06 -14.41
N ASP A 55 14.14 -13.54 -15.66
CA ASP A 55 13.01 -14.33 -16.17
C ASP A 55 12.85 -15.65 -15.40
N GLU A 56 13.94 -16.30 -15.02
CA GLU A 56 13.93 -17.48 -14.13
C GLU A 56 13.36 -17.14 -12.74
N LEU A 57 13.79 -16.04 -12.13
CA LEU A 57 13.28 -15.58 -10.82
C LEU A 57 11.80 -15.19 -10.88
N VAL A 58 11.37 -14.48 -11.92
CA VAL A 58 9.97 -14.12 -12.14
C VAL A 58 9.12 -15.37 -12.35
N SER A 59 9.64 -16.37 -13.08
CA SER A 59 8.95 -17.65 -13.26
C SER A 59 8.79 -18.42 -11.95
N GLN A 60 9.82 -18.42 -11.09
CA GLN A 60 9.73 -19.00 -9.75
C GLN A 60 8.70 -18.28 -8.89
N LEU A 61 8.70 -16.94 -8.90
CA LEU A 61 7.69 -16.13 -8.22
C LEU A 61 6.27 -16.47 -8.69
N HIS A 62 6.04 -16.52 -10.00
CA HIS A 62 4.74 -16.90 -10.55
C HIS A 62 4.33 -18.32 -10.15
N SER A 63 5.25 -19.29 -10.14
CA SER A 63 4.98 -20.65 -9.66
C SER A 63 4.55 -20.67 -8.20
N HIS A 64 5.19 -19.87 -7.33
CA HIS A 64 4.79 -19.75 -5.93
C HIS A 64 3.43 -19.07 -5.76
N ILE A 65 3.14 -18.04 -6.56
CA ILE A 65 1.83 -17.37 -6.56
C ILE A 65 0.73 -18.34 -7.00
N LEU A 66 0.95 -19.14 -8.06
CA LEU A 66 -0.02 -20.13 -8.51
C LEU A 66 -0.37 -21.14 -7.40
N LYS A 67 0.64 -21.65 -6.68
CA LYS A 67 0.41 -22.50 -5.50
C LYS A 67 -0.38 -21.78 -4.40
N VAL A 68 -0.13 -20.49 -4.19
CA VAL A 68 -0.90 -19.69 -3.22
C VAL A 68 -2.36 -19.53 -3.62
N MET A 69 -2.65 -19.44 -4.92
CA MET A 69 -4.00 -19.30 -5.44
C MET A 69 -4.87 -20.56 -5.23
N GLU A 70 -4.27 -21.72 -4.96
CA GLU A 70 -4.98 -22.97 -4.64
C GLU A 70 -5.60 -22.96 -3.23
N GLY A 71 -5.29 -21.97 -2.39
CA GLY A 71 -5.81 -21.86 -1.02
C GLY A 71 -5.41 -23.08 -0.17
N GLY A 72 -6.33 -23.64 0.60
CA GLY A 72 -6.11 -24.83 1.43
C GLY A 72 -5.95 -26.15 0.66
N GLY A 73 -5.89 -26.11 -0.67
CA GLY A 73 -5.83 -27.28 -1.54
C GLY A 73 -7.20 -27.82 -1.96
N PRO A 74 -7.24 -28.77 -2.90
CA PRO A 74 -8.45 -29.17 -3.62
C PRO A 74 -9.55 -29.73 -2.70
N GLU A 75 -9.19 -30.53 -1.69
CA GLU A 75 -10.17 -31.10 -0.75
C GLU A 75 -10.79 -30.03 0.16
N ALA A 76 -10.00 -29.06 0.61
CA ALA A 76 -10.51 -27.95 1.41
C ALA A 76 -11.43 -27.05 0.58
N VAL A 77 -11.05 -26.75 -0.67
CA VAL A 77 -11.88 -26.00 -1.63
C VAL A 77 -13.18 -26.74 -1.91
N LYS A 78 -13.14 -28.04 -2.17
CA LYS A 78 -14.34 -28.86 -2.43
C LYS A 78 -15.31 -28.84 -1.25
N ARG A 79 -14.79 -29.00 -0.03
CA ARG A 79 -15.59 -28.92 1.22
C ARG A 79 -16.15 -27.52 1.48
N HIS A 80 -15.43 -26.47 1.09
CA HIS A 80 -15.93 -25.10 1.18
C HIS A 80 -17.07 -24.87 0.19
N ARG A 81 -16.89 -25.29 -1.07
CA ARG A 81 -17.92 -25.18 -2.10
C ARG A 81 -19.15 -26.03 -1.81
N SER A 82 -19.02 -27.19 -1.17
CA SER A 82 -20.17 -28.03 -0.80
C SER A 82 -21.11 -27.35 0.22
N ARG A 83 -20.70 -26.24 0.81
CA ARG A 83 -21.53 -25.38 1.69
C ARG A 83 -22.16 -24.21 0.93
N ASN A 84 -22.12 -24.22 -0.41
CA ASN A 84 -22.56 -23.14 -1.28
C ASN A 84 -21.88 -21.80 -0.98
N LYS A 85 -20.56 -21.84 -0.78
CA LYS A 85 -19.74 -20.66 -0.49
C LYS A 85 -18.71 -20.43 -1.59
N LEU A 86 -18.55 -19.17 -1.96
CA LEU A 86 -17.53 -18.63 -2.84
C LEU A 86 -16.18 -18.59 -2.13
N LEU A 87 -15.11 -18.74 -2.91
CA LEU A 87 -13.75 -18.56 -2.42
C LEU A 87 -13.44 -17.07 -2.17
N PRO A 88 -12.44 -16.73 -1.34
CA PRO A 88 -12.14 -15.34 -0.99
C PRO A 88 -11.86 -14.45 -2.20
N ARG A 89 -11.09 -14.94 -3.19
CA ARG A 89 -10.80 -14.18 -4.42
C ARG A 89 -12.03 -14.04 -5.31
N GLU A 90 -12.89 -15.05 -5.39
CA GLU A 90 -14.17 -14.96 -6.11
C GLU A 90 -15.08 -13.91 -5.47
N ARG A 91 -15.14 -13.85 -4.14
CA ARG A 91 -15.88 -12.81 -3.41
C ARG A 91 -15.36 -11.41 -3.74
N ILE A 92 -14.04 -11.25 -3.82
CA ILE A 92 -13.39 -9.98 -4.21
C ILE A 92 -13.77 -9.64 -5.66
N ASP A 93 -13.67 -10.58 -6.59
CA ASP A 93 -14.00 -10.36 -8.01
C ASP A 93 -15.46 -9.93 -8.21
N HIS A 94 -16.38 -10.48 -7.43
CA HIS A 94 -17.79 -10.08 -7.42
C HIS A 94 -18.04 -8.72 -6.75
N LEU A 95 -17.15 -8.29 -5.85
CA LEU A 95 -17.30 -7.03 -5.11
C LEU A 95 -16.75 -5.84 -5.89
N ILE A 96 -15.60 -6.00 -6.57
CA ILE A 96 -14.95 -4.92 -7.33
C ILE A 96 -15.70 -4.59 -8.63
N ASP A 97 -15.44 -3.42 -9.19
CA ASP A 97 -16.07 -2.96 -10.43
C ASP A 97 -15.60 -3.82 -11.62
N PRO A 98 -16.52 -4.22 -12.54
CA PRO A 98 -16.15 -5.03 -13.70
C PRO A 98 -15.04 -4.38 -14.54
N GLY A 99 -14.02 -5.17 -14.86
CA GLY A 99 -12.85 -4.70 -15.63
C GLY A 99 -11.85 -3.86 -14.83
N SER A 100 -12.08 -3.64 -13.53
CA SER A 100 -11.10 -3.00 -12.66
C SER A 100 -10.02 -3.99 -12.21
N SER A 101 -8.84 -3.45 -11.89
CA SER A 101 -7.74 -4.24 -11.34
C SER A 101 -7.85 -4.37 -9.83
N PHE A 102 -7.39 -5.50 -9.29
CA PHE A 102 -7.21 -5.71 -7.86
C PHE A 102 -5.72 -5.76 -7.53
N PHE A 103 -5.26 -4.85 -6.66
CA PHE A 103 -3.88 -4.80 -6.22
C PHE A 103 -3.70 -5.64 -4.95
N GLU A 104 -3.43 -6.94 -5.14
CA GLU A 104 -3.24 -7.89 -4.03
C GLU A 104 -1.90 -7.66 -3.30
N LEU A 105 -1.94 -7.60 -1.97
CA LEU A 105 -0.77 -7.34 -1.13
C LEU A 105 -0.31 -8.60 -0.37
N CYS A 106 1.00 -8.77 -0.27
CA CYS A 106 1.65 -9.81 0.53
C CYS A 106 1.16 -11.24 0.19
N GLN A 107 1.07 -11.57 -1.10
CA GLN A 107 0.62 -12.89 -1.58
C GLN A 107 1.42 -14.06 -0.98
N LEU A 108 2.73 -13.89 -0.80
CA LEU A 108 3.61 -14.92 -0.23
C LEU A 108 3.68 -14.92 1.30
N ALA A 109 2.78 -14.20 1.99
CA ALA A 109 2.74 -14.26 3.46
C ALA A 109 2.56 -15.71 3.94
N GLY A 110 3.36 -16.12 4.92
CA GLY A 110 3.34 -17.48 5.46
C GLY A 110 4.11 -18.53 4.63
N HIS A 111 4.65 -18.17 3.46
CA HIS A 111 5.46 -19.08 2.64
C HIS A 111 6.69 -19.56 3.44
N GLU A 112 6.80 -20.88 3.63
CA GLU A 112 7.87 -21.55 4.37
C GLU A 112 8.12 -21.04 5.81
N LEU A 113 7.15 -20.34 6.40
CA LEU A 113 7.27 -19.77 7.74
C LEU A 113 6.89 -20.76 8.85
N TYR A 114 5.95 -21.66 8.55
CA TYR A 114 5.46 -22.67 9.47
C TYR A 114 5.66 -24.07 8.87
N GLN A 115 5.65 -25.09 9.72
CA GLN A 115 5.68 -26.49 9.27
C GLN A 115 4.47 -26.83 8.40
N GLU A 116 3.34 -26.19 8.66
CA GLU A 116 2.12 -26.33 7.88
C GLU A 116 2.06 -25.29 6.77
N SER A 117 1.55 -25.69 5.60
CA SER A 117 1.30 -24.74 4.51
C SER A 117 0.23 -23.72 4.94
N LEU A 118 0.56 -22.44 4.79
CA LEU A 118 -0.33 -21.32 5.08
C LEU A 118 -0.37 -20.31 3.92
N PRO A 119 -0.99 -20.66 2.77
CA PRO A 119 -1.07 -19.79 1.60
C PRO A 119 -1.65 -18.42 1.91
N SER A 120 -0.99 -17.36 1.43
CA SER A 120 -1.37 -15.96 1.68
C SER A 120 -1.52 -15.61 3.17
N GLY A 121 -0.99 -16.42 4.09
CA GLY A 121 -1.19 -16.25 5.53
C GLY A 121 -2.63 -16.49 5.97
N GLY A 122 -3.45 -17.20 5.19
CA GLY A 122 -4.87 -17.46 5.49
C GLY A 122 -5.78 -16.24 5.31
N ILE A 123 -5.30 -15.17 4.68
CA ILE A 123 -6.06 -13.94 4.44
C ILE A 123 -5.61 -13.27 3.14
N VAL A 124 -6.56 -12.92 2.28
CA VAL A 124 -6.33 -12.13 1.07
C VAL A 124 -6.59 -10.67 1.40
N ILE A 125 -5.62 -9.80 1.14
CA ILE A 125 -5.76 -8.36 1.33
C ILE A 125 -5.35 -7.62 0.06
N GLY A 126 -5.92 -6.45 -0.17
CA GLY A 126 -5.52 -5.64 -1.32
C GLY A 126 -6.44 -4.44 -1.53
N ILE A 127 -6.12 -3.66 -2.56
CA ILE A 127 -6.90 -2.48 -2.91
C ILE A 127 -7.70 -2.79 -4.18
N GLY A 128 -9.01 -2.60 -4.11
CA GLY A 128 -9.93 -2.76 -5.24
C GLY A 128 -10.76 -1.51 -5.47
N ILE A 129 -11.35 -1.39 -6.65
CA ILE A 129 -12.25 -0.29 -7.00
C ILE A 129 -13.70 -0.77 -6.85
N ILE A 130 -14.50 -0.08 -6.04
CA ILE A 130 -15.93 -0.36 -5.88
C ILE A 130 -16.68 0.95 -6.06
N HIS A 131 -17.59 1.01 -7.05
CA HIS A 131 -18.27 2.24 -7.44
C HIS A 131 -17.30 3.41 -7.66
N LYS A 132 -16.23 3.16 -8.42
CA LYS A 132 -15.14 4.12 -8.71
C LYS A 132 -14.37 4.64 -7.49
N ARG A 133 -14.52 3.98 -6.34
CA ARG A 133 -13.80 4.31 -5.11
C ARG A 133 -12.77 3.25 -4.77
N LEU A 134 -11.55 3.66 -4.43
CA LEU A 134 -10.53 2.75 -3.92
C LEU A 134 -10.91 2.32 -2.51
N CYS A 135 -10.91 1.02 -2.27
CA CYS A 135 -11.25 0.41 -0.99
C CYS A 135 -10.19 -0.63 -0.60
N MET A 136 -9.89 -0.69 0.70
CA MET A 136 -9.08 -1.78 1.27
C MET A 136 -9.99 -2.98 1.50
N LEU A 137 -9.64 -4.12 0.90
CA LEU A 137 -10.35 -5.38 1.05
C LEU A 137 -9.55 -6.31 1.95
N VAL A 138 -10.22 -6.95 2.90
CA VAL A 138 -9.63 -7.94 3.80
C VAL A 138 -10.54 -9.15 3.85
N ALA A 139 -10.10 -10.27 3.26
CA ALA A 139 -10.90 -11.47 3.10
C ALA A 139 -10.24 -12.69 3.72
N ASN A 140 -10.86 -13.30 4.72
CA ASN A 140 -10.36 -14.54 5.31
C ASN A 140 -10.46 -15.69 4.31
N ASP A 141 -9.46 -16.58 4.32
CA ASP A 141 -9.51 -17.83 3.56
C ASP A 141 -9.89 -19.02 4.46
N PRO A 142 -11.18 -19.41 4.53
CA PRO A 142 -11.63 -20.53 5.35
C PRO A 142 -11.10 -21.88 4.86
N THR A 143 -10.59 -21.97 3.63
CA THR A 143 -9.97 -23.21 3.14
C THR A 143 -8.60 -23.43 3.79
N VAL A 144 -7.90 -22.35 4.15
CA VAL A 144 -6.60 -22.39 4.82
C VAL A 144 -6.79 -22.48 6.32
N LYS A 145 -6.67 -23.69 6.87
CA LYS A 145 -6.77 -23.96 8.33
C LYS A 145 -8.06 -23.39 8.96
N GLY A 146 -9.17 -23.42 8.23
CA GLY A 146 -10.46 -22.88 8.70
C GLY A 146 -10.50 -21.36 8.81
N GLY A 147 -9.58 -20.64 8.16
CA GLY A 147 -9.47 -19.18 8.27
C GLY A 147 -8.91 -18.73 9.63
N SER A 148 -8.23 -19.62 10.34
CA SER A 148 -7.69 -19.33 11.68
C SER A 148 -6.56 -18.30 11.62
N TYR A 149 -6.51 -17.39 12.58
CA TYR A 149 -5.46 -16.38 12.66
C TYR A 149 -4.17 -16.95 13.25
N PHE A 150 -3.14 -17.05 12.41
CA PHE A 150 -1.76 -17.26 12.81
C PHE A 150 -1.09 -15.90 13.13
N PRO A 151 0.09 -15.88 13.77
CA PRO A 151 0.82 -14.63 14.01
C PRO A 151 1.04 -13.81 12.72
N ILE A 152 1.36 -14.47 11.60
CA ILE A 152 1.50 -13.77 10.31
C ILE A 152 0.18 -13.22 9.77
N THR A 153 -0.94 -13.90 10.05
CA THR A 153 -2.28 -13.46 9.63
C THR A 153 -2.64 -12.16 10.34
N VAL A 154 -2.37 -12.07 11.65
CA VAL A 154 -2.55 -10.83 12.44
C VAL A 154 -1.71 -9.72 11.84
N LYS A 155 -0.41 -9.95 11.65
CA LYS A 155 0.50 -8.96 11.08
C LYS A 155 0.05 -8.47 9.69
N LYS A 156 -0.41 -9.38 8.84
CA LYS A 156 -0.93 -9.06 7.50
C LYS A 156 -2.21 -8.24 7.57
N HIS A 157 -3.13 -8.58 8.47
CA HIS A 157 -4.35 -7.80 8.70
C HIS A 157 -4.03 -6.39 9.22
N LEU A 158 -3.16 -6.27 10.23
CA LEU A 158 -2.73 -4.96 10.75
C LEU A 158 -2.05 -4.11 9.67
N ARG A 159 -1.26 -4.72 8.79
CA ARG A 159 -0.66 -4.02 7.65
C ARG A 159 -1.71 -3.48 6.67
N ALA A 160 -2.80 -4.21 6.43
CA ALA A 160 -3.90 -3.73 5.60
C ALA A 160 -4.57 -2.49 6.22
N GLN A 161 -4.83 -2.51 7.52
CA GLN A 161 -5.40 -1.37 8.24
C GLN A 161 -4.46 -0.17 8.29
N GLU A 162 -3.15 -0.39 8.46
CA GLU A 162 -2.15 0.67 8.41
C GLU A 162 -2.17 1.40 7.05
N ILE A 163 -2.23 0.64 5.95
CA ILE A 163 -2.34 1.21 4.60
C ILE A 163 -3.68 1.95 4.44
N ALA A 164 -4.78 1.36 4.92
CA ALA A 164 -6.10 1.99 4.84
C ALA A 164 -6.16 3.32 5.61
N ALA A 165 -5.59 3.38 6.81
CA ALA A 165 -5.50 4.59 7.62
C ALA A 165 -4.66 5.68 6.95
N GLN A 166 -3.49 5.31 6.39
CA GLN A 166 -2.59 6.25 5.72
C GLN A 166 -3.16 6.79 4.40
N CYS A 167 -3.85 5.93 3.64
CA CYS A 167 -4.42 6.28 2.34
C CYS A 167 -5.90 6.69 2.40
N LYS A 168 -6.49 6.77 3.60
CA LYS A 168 -7.92 7.07 3.84
C LYS A 168 -8.87 6.20 3.00
N LEU A 169 -8.57 4.90 2.94
CA LEU A 169 -9.35 3.92 2.18
C LEU A 169 -10.47 3.34 3.04
N PRO A 170 -11.74 3.36 2.61
CA PRO A 170 -12.79 2.58 3.25
C PRO A 170 -12.39 1.10 3.33
N CYS A 171 -12.63 0.48 4.48
CA CYS A 171 -12.30 -0.92 4.74
C CYS A 171 -13.53 -1.81 4.53
N ILE A 172 -13.40 -2.88 3.75
CA ILE A 172 -14.39 -3.96 3.69
C ILE A 172 -13.77 -5.27 4.17
N TYR A 173 -14.35 -5.79 5.23
CA TYR A 173 -13.97 -7.07 5.85
C TYR A 173 -14.90 -8.18 5.37
N LEU A 174 -14.39 -9.12 4.58
CA LEU A 174 -15.09 -10.36 4.20
C LEU A 174 -14.78 -11.43 5.25
N VAL A 175 -15.59 -11.46 6.31
CA VAL A 175 -15.35 -12.21 7.54
C VAL A 175 -15.79 -13.66 7.38
N ASP A 176 -14.84 -14.57 7.55
CA ASP A 176 -15.05 -16.03 7.48
C ASP A 176 -13.90 -16.77 8.17
N SER A 177 -13.88 -16.72 9.51
CA SER A 177 -12.76 -17.17 10.33
C SER A 177 -13.22 -18.04 11.51
N GLY A 178 -12.54 -19.18 11.67
CA GLY A 178 -12.68 -20.05 12.84
C GLY A 178 -12.08 -19.51 14.14
N GLY A 179 -11.49 -18.31 14.15
CA GLY A 179 -10.90 -17.68 15.33
C GLY A 179 -9.36 -17.69 15.33
N ALA A 180 -8.74 -17.65 16.51
CA ALA A 180 -7.29 -17.67 16.65
C ALA A 180 -6.72 -19.10 16.55
N PHE A 181 -5.50 -19.24 16.01
CA PHE A 181 -4.80 -20.51 16.02
C PHE A 181 -4.28 -20.82 17.43
N LEU A 182 -5.05 -21.61 18.18
CA LEU A 182 -4.83 -21.87 19.61
C LEU A 182 -3.42 -22.34 19.99
N PRO A 183 -2.74 -23.23 19.22
CA PRO A 183 -1.37 -23.64 19.56
C PRO A 183 -0.35 -22.49 19.61
N LYS A 184 -0.64 -21.35 18.97
CA LYS A 184 0.18 -20.14 18.99
C LYS A 184 -0.52 -18.93 19.62
N GLN A 185 -1.53 -19.15 20.47
CA GLN A 185 -2.35 -18.08 21.04
C GLN A 185 -1.53 -16.98 21.76
N ALA A 186 -0.42 -17.33 22.41
CA ALA A 186 0.45 -16.37 23.09
C ALA A 186 1.18 -15.40 22.14
N GLU A 187 1.30 -15.74 20.85
CA GLU A 187 1.86 -14.90 19.79
C GLU A 187 0.76 -14.17 18.99
N VAL A 188 -0.51 -14.48 19.27
CA VAL A 188 -1.68 -13.98 18.53
C VAL A 188 -2.53 -13.04 19.37
N PHE A 189 -2.58 -13.20 20.69
CA PHE A 189 -3.55 -12.50 21.56
C PHE A 189 -2.98 -11.34 22.40
N PRO A 190 -1.90 -11.50 23.20
CA PRO A 190 -1.69 -10.63 24.36
C PRO A 190 -0.99 -9.29 24.06
N ASP A 191 -0.16 -9.19 23.03
CA ASP A 191 0.73 -8.03 22.84
C ASP A 191 0.06 -6.83 22.14
N LYS A 192 0.69 -5.65 22.19
CA LYS A 192 0.16 -4.40 21.61
C LYS A 192 -0.20 -4.51 20.14
N GLU A 193 0.58 -5.27 19.36
CA GLU A 193 0.40 -5.49 17.92
C GLU A 193 -0.17 -6.88 17.62
N ASN A 194 -0.95 -7.44 18.56
CA ASN A 194 -1.65 -8.71 18.40
C ASN A 194 -3.12 -8.49 18.02
N PHE A 195 -3.94 -9.53 18.06
CA PHE A 195 -5.30 -9.55 17.48
C PHE A 195 -6.19 -8.40 17.95
N GLY A 196 -6.08 -7.99 19.22
CA GLY A 196 -6.83 -6.85 19.77
C GLY A 196 -6.56 -5.51 19.08
N ARG A 197 -5.38 -5.35 18.45
CA ARG A 197 -5.02 -4.13 17.71
C ARG A 197 -5.92 -3.89 16.49
N ILE A 198 -6.51 -4.96 15.93
CA ILE A 198 -7.46 -4.86 14.82
C ILE A 198 -8.65 -3.98 15.22
N PHE A 199 -9.21 -4.24 16.41
CA PHE A 199 -10.37 -3.52 16.94
C PHE A 199 -10.03 -2.08 17.30
N TYR A 200 -8.86 -1.87 17.91
CA TYR A 200 -8.35 -0.53 18.20
C TYR A 200 -8.24 0.30 16.91
N ASN A 201 -7.63 -0.27 15.86
CA ASN A 201 -7.48 0.41 14.58
C ASN A 201 -8.84 0.65 13.90
N GLN A 202 -9.81 -0.29 13.98
CA GLN A 202 -11.16 -0.08 13.46
C GLN A 202 -11.83 1.13 14.13
N ALA A 203 -11.79 1.20 15.46
CA ALA A 203 -12.39 2.32 16.20
C ALA A 203 -11.71 3.66 15.87
N VAL A 204 -10.37 3.69 15.79
CA VAL A 204 -9.62 4.90 15.42
C VAL A 204 -9.97 5.33 13.99
N MET A 205 -9.94 4.42 13.02
CA MET A 205 -10.26 4.73 11.62
C MET A 205 -11.70 5.22 11.46
N SER A 206 -12.68 4.59 12.14
CA SER A 206 -14.07 5.05 12.17
C SER A 206 -14.16 6.48 12.74
N SER A 207 -13.47 6.78 13.84
CA SER A 207 -13.42 8.14 14.42
C SER A 207 -12.79 9.18 13.49
N GLU A 208 -11.91 8.75 12.58
CA GLU A 208 -11.30 9.57 11.54
C GLU A 208 -12.15 9.63 10.25
N SER A 209 -13.41 9.18 10.31
CA SER A 209 -14.35 9.13 9.18
C SER A 209 -13.88 8.23 8.01
N ILE A 210 -13.10 7.19 8.31
CA ILE A 210 -12.75 6.14 7.35
C ILE A 210 -13.73 4.98 7.55
N PRO A 211 -14.66 4.73 6.61
CA PRO A 211 -15.74 3.78 6.81
C PRO A 211 -15.25 2.34 7.02
N GLN A 212 -15.82 1.66 8.01
CA GLN A 212 -15.58 0.26 8.35
C GLN A 212 -16.82 -0.57 8.01
N ILE A 213 -16.70 -1.47 7.02
CA ILE A 213 -17.82 -2.30 6.55
C ILE A 213 -17.48 -3.77 6.77
N ALA A 214 -18.36 -4.54 7.39
CA ALA A 214 -18.18 -5.98 7.59
C ALA A 214 -19.24 -6.79 6.84
N LEU A 215 -18.81 -7.76 6.04
CA LEU A 215 -19.66 -8.76 5.40
C LEU A 215 -19.35 -10.11 6.06
N VAL A 216 -20.27 -10.60 6.89
CA VAL A 216 -20.15 -11.88 7.61
C VAL A 216 -20.69 -12.99 6.73
N LEU A 217 -19.74 -13.68 6.07
CA LEU A 217 -20.00 -14.72 5.07
C LEU A 217 -19.80 -16.14 5.64
N GLY A 218 -19.45 -16.24 6.91
CA GLY A 218 -19.19 -17.50 7.57
C GLY A 218 -19.08 -17.38 9.08
N SER A 219 -18.30 -18.28 9.68
CA SER A 219 -18.10 -18.28 11.13
C SER A 219 -17.34 -17.03 11.56
N CYS A 220 -17.75 -16.46 12.70
CA CYS A 220 -17.12 -15.33 13.35
C CYS A 220 -17.18 -15.53 14.87
N THR A 221 -16.15 -16.15 15.44
CA THR A 221 -16.16 -16.62 16.83
C THR A 221 -15.16 -15.87 17.72
N ALA A 222 -15.50 -15.75 19.00
CA ALA A 222 -14.67 -15.18 20.06
C ALA A 222 -14.17 -13.78 19.70
N GLY A 223 -12.85 -13.57 19.66
CA GLY A 223 -12.29 -12.27 19.31
C GLY A 223 -12.75 -11.78 17.94
N GLY A 224 -12.94 -12.69 16.97
CA GLY A 224 -13.36 -12.30 15.61
C GLY A 224 -14.69 -11.58 15.57
N ALA A 225 -15.59 -11.86 16.54
CA ALA A 225 -16.92 -11.27 16.64
C ALA A 225 -16.90 -9.74 16.78
N TYR A 226 -15.80 -9.17 17.27
CA TYR A 226 -15.67 -7.71 17.37
C TYR A 226 -15.46 -7.02 16.01
N ILE A 227 -15.00 -7.73 14.97
CA ILE A 227 -14.84 -7.14 13.62
C ILE A 227 -16.19 -6.63 13.09
N PRO A 228 -17.26 -7.46 13.01
CA PRO A 228 -18.58 -6.97 12.61
C PRO A 228 -19.26 -6.11 13.66
N ALA A 229 -19.07 -6.39 14.96
CA ALA A 229 -19.73 -5.61 16.02
C ALA A 229 -19.19 -4.18 16.16
N MET A 230 -17.96 -3.91 15.70
CA MET A 230 -17.34 -2.58 15.70
C MET A 230 -17.26 -1.95 14.31
N ALA A 231 -17.83 -2.59 13.29
CA ALA A 231 -17.97 -1.99 11.97
C ALA A 231 -19.06 -0.90 12.01
N ASP A 232 -18.93 0.13 11.19
CA ASP A 232 -19.97 1.15 11.03
C ASP A 232 -21.24 0.55 10.40
N VAL A 233 -21.05 -0.44 9.52
CA VAL A 233 -22.13 -1.21 8.90
C VAL A 233 -21.74 -2.68 8.78
N SER A 234 -22.64 -3.57 9.20
CA SER A 234 -22.47 -5.02 9.22
C SER A 234 -23.59 -5.74 8.45
N VAL A 235 -23.21 -6.57 7.49
CA VAL A 235 -24.11 -7.41 6.67
C VAL A 235 -23.88 -8.87 7.02
N MET A 236 -24.94 -9.64 7.23
CA MET A 236 -24.83 -11.04 7.65
C MET A 236 -25.64 -11.98 6.76
N VAL A 237 -24.98 -13.04 6.25
CA VAL A 237 -25.61 -14.04 5.38
C VAL A 237 -26.35 -15.10 6.20
N LYS A 238 -27.62 -15.32 5.87
CA LYS A 238 -28.44 -16.38 6.45
C LYS A 238 -27.82 -17.77 6.26
N GLY A 239 -27.81 -18.57 7.32
CA GLY A 239 -27.44 -20.00 7.30
C GLY A 239 -25.93 -20.28 7.24
N ASN A 240 -25.13 -19.34 6.74
CA ASN A 240 -23.66 -19.45 6.71
C ASN A 240 -22.99 -18.52 7.73
N GLY A 241 -23.49 -17.29 7.86
CA GLY A 241 -22.94 -16.29 8.78
C GLY A 241 -23.33 -16.60 10.22
N THR A 242 -22.35 -16.65 11.12
CA THR A 242 -22.58 -16.75 12.56
C THR A 242 -21.65 -15.83 13.35
N ILE A 243 -22.15 -15.17 14.39
CA ILE A 243 -21.37 -14.31 15.29
C ILE A 243 -21.63 -14.75 16.73
N PHE A 244 -20.59 -15.05 17.49
CA PHE A 244 -20.72 -15.31 18.93
C PHE A 244 -19.38 -15.16 19.66
N LEU A 245 -19.41 -14.72 20.92
CA LEU A 245 -18.22 -14.68 21.77
C LEU A 245 -17.77 -16.08 22.21
N ALA A 246 -18.71 -17.00 22.36
CA ALA A 246 -18.47 -18.39 22.69
C ALA A 246 -19.33 -19.24 21.77
N GLY A 247 -18.72 -20.13 20.98
CA GLY A 247 -19.48 -21.03 20.10
C GLY A 247 -20.22 -22.12 20.87
N PRO A 248 -21.11 -22.88 20.20
CA PRO A 248 -21.91 -23.93 20.85
C PRO A 248 -21.11 -24.93 21.70
N PRO A 249 -19.91 -25.40 21.29
CA PRO A 249 -19.12 -26.29 22.13
C PRO A 249 -18.72 -25.67 23.48
N LEU A 250 -18.42 -24.37 23.50
CA LEU A 250 -18.02 -23.66 24.71
C LEU A 250 -19.22 -23.31 25.58
N VAL A 251 -20.37 -22.96 24.98
CA VAL A 251 -21.63 -22.74 25.70
C VAL A 251 -22.06 -24.01 26.41
N LYS A 252 -22.05 -25.15 25.72
CA LYS A 252 -22.35 -26.47 26.31
C LYS A 252 -21.40 -26.81 27.45
N ALA A 253 -20.10 -26.57 27.27
CA ALA A 253 -19.10 -26.84 28.31
C ALA A 253 -19.27 -25.94 29.56
N ALA A 254 -19.68 -24.68 29.38
CA ALA A 254 -19.80 -23.71 30.48
C ALA A 254 -21.15 -23.77 31.22
N THR A 255 -22.25 -24.07 30.51
CA THR A 255 -23.62 -23.94 31.05
C THR A 255 -24.44 -25.22 30.97
N GLY A 256 -24.00 -26.20 30.18
CA GLY A 256 -24.80 -27.39 29.84
C GLY A 256 -25.87 -27.16 28.77
N GLU A 257 -26.04 -25.93 28.28
CA GLU A 257 -27.01 -25.61 27.22
C GLU A 257 -26.58 -26.20 25.87
N GLU A 258 -27.49 -26.93 25.23
CA GLU A 258 -27.33 -27.40 23.85
C GLU A 258 -28.08 -26.50 22.90
N VAL A 259 -27.34 -25.74 22.10
CA VAL A 259 -27.89 -24.77 21.14
C VAL A 259 -27.16 -24.91 19.81
N SER A 260 -27.87 -24.71 18.69
CA SER A 260 -27.25 -24.72 17.37
C SER A 260 -26.48 -23.43 17.09
N ALA A 261 -25.58 -23.41 16.11
CA ALA A 261 -24.85 -22.19 15.75
C ALA A 261 -25.77 -21.08 15.20
N GLU A 262 -26.82 -21.45 14.47
CA GLU A 262 -27.82 -20.51 13.93
C GLU A 262 -28.72 -19.96 15.05
N ASP A 263 -29.11 -20.80 16.01
CA ASP A 263 -29.96 -20.41 17.15
C ASP A 263 -29.18 -19.67 18.26
N LEU A 264 -27.86 -19.75 18.26
CA LEU A 264 -27.01 -19.01 19.18
C LEU A 264 -26.65 -17.62 18.65
N GLY A 265 -26.32 -17.54 17.36
CA GLY A 265 -25.75 -16.32 16.77
C GLY A 265 -25.86 -16.25 15.25
N GLY A 266 -26.92 -16.81 14.67
CA GLY A 266 -27.18 -16.73 13.24
C GLY A 266 -27.66 -15.35 12.79
N ALA A 267 -27.78 -15.18 11.46
CA ALA A 267 -28.18 -13.91 10.85
C ALA A 267 -29.53 -13.39 11.36
N THR A 268 -30.47 -14.31 11.62
CA THR A 268 -31.82 -13.95 12.10
C THR A 268 -31.75 -13.29 13.48
N ILE A 269 -30.91 -13.80 14.39
CA ILE A 269 -30.76 -13.27 15.74
C ILE A 269 -30.10 -11.89 15.71
N HIS A 270 -29.06 -11.73 14.89
CA HIS A 270 -28.32 -10.47 14.85
C HIS A 270 -29.02 -9.36 14.09
N CYS A 271 -29.83 -9.68 13.08
CA CYS A 271 -30.58 -8.67 12.32
C CYS A 271 -31.95 -8.35 12.93
N ARG A 272 -32.60 -9.27 13.67
CA ARG A 272 -33.96 -9.05 14.22
C ARG A 272 -33.99 -8.75 15.70
N THR A 273 -33.10 -9.37 16.49
CA THR A 273 -33.22 -9.37 17.95
C THR A 273 -32.15 -8.50 18.61
N SER A 274 -30.86 -8.78 18.35
CA SER A 274 -29.76 -8.10 19.04
C SER A 274 -29.28 -6.81 18.38
N GLY A 275 -29.47 -6.66 17.06
CA GLY A 275 -29.02 -5.49 16.31
C GLY A 275 -27.50 -5.42 16.09
N VAL A 276 -26.78 -6.54 16.20
CA VAL A 276 -25.33 -6.61 15.91
C VAL A 276 -25.04 -6.54 14.40
N SER A 277 -26.02 -6.89 13.56
CA SER A 277 -25.92 -6.74 12.11
C SER A 277 -27.08 -5.91 11.60
N ASP A 278 -26.78 -5.02 10.66
CA ASP A 278 -27.71 -4.02 10.13
C ASP A 278 -28.48 -4.54 8.90
N TYR A 279 -27.86 -5.41 8.11
CA TYR A 279 -28.43 -5.93 6.87
C TYR A 279 -28.48 -7.45 6.85
N PHE A 280 -29.67 -7.97 6.54
CA PHE A 280 -29.92 -9.40 6.38
C PHE A 280 -29.74 -9.80 4.91
N ALA A 281 -28.75 -10.64 4.62
CA ALA A 281 -28.52 -11.19 3.28
C ALA A 281 -29.03 -12.63 3.17
N HIS A 282 -29.62 -12.96 2.01
CA HIS A 282 -30.18 -14.29 1.75
C HIS A 282 -29.12 -15.32 1.34
N ASP A 283 -28.08 -14.87 0.66
CA ASP A 283 -26.93 -15.64 0.21
C ASP A 283 -25.70 -14.72 0.09
N GLU A 284 -24.54 -15.28 -0.27
CA GLU A 284 -23.30 -14.50 -0.39
C GLU A 284 -23.34 -13.46 -1.51
N LEU A 285 -23.96 -13.76 -2.65
CA LEU A 285 -24.04 -12.80 -3.76
C LEU A 285 -24.90 -11.58 -3.37
N HIS A 286 -25.98 -11.80 -2.65
CA HIS A 286 -26.81 -10.74 -2.08
C HIS A 286 -26.01 -9.91 -1.06
N ALA A 287 -25.22 -10.54 -0.18
CA ALA A 287 -24.37 -9.79 0.76
C ALA A 287 -23.32 -8.93 0.06
N LEU A 288 -22.69 -9.45 -1.00
CA LEU A 288 -21.73 -8.68 -1.80
C LEU A 288 -22.40 -7.51 -2.53
N ALA A 289 -23.62 -7.70 -3.05
CA ALA A 289 -24.40 -6.63 -3.66
C ALA A 289 -24.75 -5.52 -2.64
N ILE A 290 -25.20 -5.89 -1.44
CA ILE A 290 -25.42 -4.93 -0.33
C ILE A 290 -24.12 -4.21 0.02
N GLY A 291 -23.00 -4.93 0.10
CA GLY A 291 -21.68 -4.34 0.35
C GLY A 291 -21.31 -3.27 -0.68
N ARG A 292 -21.58 -3.53 -1.97
CA ARG A 292 -21.41 -2.54 -3.05
C ARG A 292 -22.33 -1.33 -2.86
N ASP A 293 -23.59 -1.55 -2.52
CA ASP A 293 -24.56 -0.47 -2.29
C ASP A 293 -24.19 0.42 -1.09
N ILE A 294 -23.64 -0.17 -0.02
CA ILE A 294 -23.09 0.60 1.11
C ILE A 294 -21.97 1.51 0.62
N VAL A 295 -21.00 0.99 -0.15
CA VAL A 295 -19.89 1.79 -0.69
C VAL A 295 -20.39 2.89 -1.62
N LYS A 296 -21.36 2.57 -2.49
CA LYS A 296 -22.02 3.53 -3.38
C LYS A 296 -22.58 4.70 -2.59
N ASN A 297 -23.19 4.45 -1.43
CA ASN A 297 -23.88 5.45 -0.62
C ASN A 297 -22.97 6.29 0.28
N LEU A 298 -21.66 5.98 0.37
CA LEU A 298 -20.72 6.70 1.22
C LEU A 298 -20.57 8.20 0.87
N HIS A 299 -20.91 8.61 -0.36
CA HIS A 299 -20.88 10.02 -0.77
C HIS A 299 -21.95 10.86 -0.06
N MET A 300 -23.06 10.25 0.37
CA MET A 300 -24.15 10.96 1.07
C MET A 300 -23.74 11.43 2.47
N ALA A 301 -22.65 10.89 3.02
CA ALA A 301 -22.12 11.29 4.33
C ALA A 301 -21.37 12.64 4.31
N GLY A 302 -21.36 13.36 3.17
CA GLY A 302 -20.78 14.72 3.08
C GLY A 302 -19.25 14.76 2.95
N GLY A 303 -18.62 13.64 2.59
CA GLY A 303 -17.19 13.60 2.28
C GLY A 303 -16.87 14.24 0.93
N PRO A 304 -15.63 14.71 0.71
CA PRO A 304 -15.21 15.18 -0.61
C PRO A 304 -15.49 14.08 -1.63
N GLU A 305 -16.18 14.44 -2.72
CA GLU A 305 -16.27 13.56 -3.88
C GLU A 305 -14.84 13.13 -4.21
N VAL A 306 -14.59 11.82 -4.17
CA VAL A 306 -13.37 11.29 -4.79
C VAL A 306 -13.55 11.64 -6.25
N SER A 307 -12.93 12.74 -6.69
CA SER A 307 -12.94 13.16 -8.08
C SER A 307 -12.51 11.94 -8.85
N GLY A 308 -13.46 11.28 -9.52
CA GLY A 308 -13.18 10.07 -10.26
C GLY A 308 -12.00 10.42 -11.13
N GLN A 309 -10.87 9.70 -10.95
CA GLN A 309 -9.59 10.06 -11.55
C GLN A 309 -9.84 10.33 -13.03
N THR A 310 -9.95 11.60 -13.39
CA THR A 310 -9.84 12.03 -14.78
C THR A 310 -8.45 11.57 -15.14
N ARG A 311 -8.37 10.51 -15.95
CA ARG A 311 -7.11 10.03 -16.51
C ARG A 311 -6.48 11.26 -17.14
N ALA A 312 -5.47 11.80 -16.47
CA ALA A 312 -4.69 12.87 -17.05
C ALA A 312 -4.06 12.27 -18.31
N ASP A 313 -4.09 13.01 -19.42
CA ASP A 313 -3.34 12.61 -20.59
C ASP A 313 -1.87 12.47 -20.19
N TYR A 314 -1.31 11.28 -20.41
CA TYR A 314 0.08 10.97 -20.10
C TYR A 314 0.74 10.34 -21.33
N LYS A 315 2.07 10.47 -21.41
CA LYS A 315 2.85 9.82 -22.46
C LYS A 315 3.42 8.54 -21.88
N GLU A 316 3.30 7.43 -22.62
CA GLU A 316 4.04 6.22 -22.26
C GLU A 316 5.56 6.49 -22.22
N PRO A 317 6.33 5.76 -21.39
CA PRO A 317 7.79 5.81 -21.43
C PRO A 317 8.34 5.54 -22.84
N LEU A 318 9.45 6.19 -23.21
CA LEU A 318 10.06 6.02 -24.54
C LEU A 318 10.72 4.64 -24.74
N TYR A 319 10.97 3.92 -23.64
CA TYR A 319 11.67 2.64 -23.63
C TYR A 319 10.76 1.55 -23.08
N ASP A 320 10.89 0.32 -23.61
CA ASP A 320 10.06 -0.80 -23.20
C ASP A 320 10.31 -1.16 -21.73
N VAL A 321 9.23 -1.20 -20.94
CA VAL A 321 9.21 -1.58 -19.53
C VAL A 321 9.78 -2.98 -19.32
N LYS A 322 9.63 -3.89 -20.30
CA LYS A 322 10.19 -5.26 -20.21
C LYS A 322 11.72 -5.26 -20.12
N GLU A 323 12.38 -4.24 -20.64
CA GLU A 323 13.84 -4.10 -20.56
C GLU A 323 14.34 -3.89 -19.13
N LEU A 324 13.47 -3.55 -18.16
CA LEU A 324 13.84 -3.51 -16.75
C LEU A 324 14.44 -4.83 -16.25
N ARG A 325 14.05 -5.95 -16.87
CA ARG A 325 14.57 -7.29 -16.54
C ARG A 325 16.05 -7.46 -16.88
N THR A 326 16.62 -6.56 -17.67
CA THR A 326 18.00 -6.66 -18.14
C THR A 326 18.94 -5.71 -17.40
N ILE A 327 18.40 -4.76 -16.63
CA ILE A 327 19.17 -3.69 -15.98
C ILE A 327 19.92 -4.21 -14.76
N ALA A 328 19.23 -4.93 -13.88
CA ALA A 328 19.80 -5.42 -12.63
C ALA A 328 20.89 -6.49 -12.94
N PRO A 329 22.16 -6.24 -12.56
CA PRO A 329 23.22 -7.21 -12.79
C PRO A 329 23.02 -8.48 -11.98
N THR A 330 23.40 -9.63 -12.54
CA THR A 330 23.38 -10.90 -11.77
C THR A 330 24.42 -10.92 -10.65
N ASP A 331 25.52 -10.18 -10.78
CA ASP A 331 26.47 -9.93 -9.69
C ASP A 331 26.01 -8.69 -8.91
N LEU A 332 25.53 -8.90 -7.68
CA LEU A 332 25.02 -7.84 -6.81
C LEU A 332 26.06 -6.76 -6.44
N LYS A 333 27.35 -7.02 -6.69
CA LYS A 333 28.42 -6.03 -6.51
C LYS A 333 28.63 -5.15 -7.73
N GLN A 334 28.16 -5.56 -8.90
CA GLN A 334 28.30 -4.79 -10.13
C GLN A 334 27.36 -3.57 -10.08
N PRO A 335 27.88 -2.34 -10.26
CA PRO A 335 27.04 -1.16 -10.31
C PRO A 335 26.26 -1.09 -11.63
N PHE A 336 25.12 -0.42 -11.59
CA PHE A 336 24.35 -0.02 -12.77
C PHE A 336 23.80 1.40 -12.57
N ASP A 337 23.47 2.09 -13.66
CA ASP A 337 22.89 3.44 -13.57
C ASP A 337 21.38 3.36 -13.28
N VAL A 338 20.96 3.85 -12.12
CA VAL A 338 19.53 3.89 -11.74
C VAL A 338 18.69 4.72 -12.71
N ARG A 339 19.28 5.65 -13.47
CA ARG A 339 18.57 6.41 -14.52
C ARG A 339 17.98 5.51 -15.60
N SER A 340 18.58 4.36 -15.88
CA SER A 340 18.03 3.39 -16.83
C SER A 340 16.69 2.83 -16.36
N ILE A 341 16.48 2.68 -15.04
CA ILE A 341 15.18 2.33 -14.45
C ILE A 341 14.21 3.51 -14.58
N ILE A 342 14.65 4.70 -14.17
CA ILE A 342 13.84 5.93 -14.18
C ILE A 342 13.26 6.21 -15.59
N ALA A 343 14.07 6.03 -16.63
CA ALA A 343 13.66 6.23 -18.02
C ALA A 343 12.55 5.27 -18.48
N ARG A 344 12.35 4.12 -17.83
CA ARG A 344 11.34 3.11 -18.18
C ARG A 344 10.08 3.18 -17.32
N ILE A 345 10.04 4.06 -16.32
CA ILE A 345 8.88 4.21 -15.42
C ILE A 345 8.23 5.59 -15.51
N LEU A 346 8.96 6.62 -15.95
CA LEU A 346 8.44 7.98 -16.05
C LEU A 346 7.77 8.23 -17.41
N ASP A 347 6.71 9.03 -17.38
CA ASP A 347 5.98 9.45 -18.56
C ASP A 347 6.91 10.14 -19.57
N GLY A 348 6.92 9.66 -20.82
CA GLY A 348 7.80 10.17 -21.87
C GLY A 348 9.31 10.10 -21.56
N SER A 349 9.71 9.32 -20.55
CA SER A 349 11.09 9.24 -20.04
C SER A 349 11.67 10.62 -19.65
N GLU A 350 10.80 11.56 -19.25
CA GLU A 350 11.17 12.93 -18.87
C GLU A 350 11.55 12.99 -17.38
N PHE A 351 12.77 13.42 -17.08
CA PHE A 351 13.31 13.51 -15.72
C PHE A 351 14.13 14.79 -15.50
N ASP A 352 13.64 15.65 -14.60
CA ASP A 352 14.32 16.88 -14.20
C ASP A 352 15.24 16.60 -13.02
N GLU A 353 16.49 16.23 -13.33
CA GLU A 353 17.46 15.83 -12.31
C GLU A 353 17.93 17.00 -11.43
N PHE A 354 17.60 16.91 -10.14
CA PHE A 354 18.01 17.87 -9.11
C PHE A 354 19.45 17.59 -8.66
N LYS A 355 20.27 18.65 -8.56
CA LYS A 355 21.68 18.56 -8.12
C LYS A 355 22.46 17.45 -8.85
N LYS A 356 22.32 17.34 -10.17
CA LYS A 356 22.95 16.30 -11.00
C LYS A 356 24.45 16.09 -10.75
N LEU A 357 25.20 17.17 -10.53
CA LEU A 357 26.66 17.15 -10.36
C LEU A 357 27.12 17.07 -8.88
N TYR A 358 26.21 16.99 -7.92
CA TYR A 358 26.53 16.97 -6.48
C TYR A 358 25.94 15.71 -5.84
N GLY A 359 26.72 15.01 -5.00
CA GLY A 359 26.27 13.75 -4.36
C GLY A 359 25.76 12.73 -5.39
N THR A 360 26.55 12.44 -6.42
CA THR A 360 26.14 11.68 -7.63
C THR A 360 25.74 10.23 -7.36
N THR A 361 26.06 9.69 -6.18
CA THR A 361 25.63 8.35 -5.75
C THR A 361 24.18 8.29 -5.27
N LEU A 362 23.50 9.44 -5.16
CA LEU A 362 22.05 9.54 -5.01
C LEU A 362 21.49 10.39 -6.14
N VAL A 363 20.74 9.75 -7.03
CA VAL A 363 20.00 10.43 -8.10
C VAL A 363 18.70 10.95 -7.52
N THR A 364 18.43 12.24 -7.70
CA THR A 364 17.18 12.86 -7.26
C THR A 364 16.61 13.71 -8.37
N GLY A 365 15.30 13.77 -8.53
CA GLY A 365 14.70 14.62 -9.54
C GLY A 365 13.19 14.44 -9.64
N PHE A 366 12.57 15.29 -10.45
CA PHE A 366 11.13 15.30 -10.65
C PHE A 366 10.77 14.58 -11.94
N GLY A 367 9.60 13.94 -11.94
CA GLY A 367 9.03 13.27 -13.08
C GLY A 367 7.51 13.18 -12.97
N ARG A 368 6.89 12.44 -13.89
CA ARG A 368 5.46 12.09 -13.83
C ARG A 368 5.26 10.60 -14.06
N ILE A 369 4.27 10.02 -13.40
CA ILE A 369 3.79 8.65 -13.65
C ILE A 369 2.28 8.72 -13.81
N CYS A 370 1.76 8.28 -14.95
CA CYS A 370 0.34 8.35 -15.29
C CYS A 370 -0.23 9.78 -15.10
N GLY A 371 0.57 10.79 -15.45
CA GLY A 371 0.26 12.22 -15.30
C GLY A 371 0.44 12.79 -13.90
N GLN A 372 0.69 11.97 -12.87
CA GLN A 372 0.88 12.42 -11.50
C GLN A 372 2.33 12.86 -11.26
N PRO A 373 2.57 14.06 -10.69
CA PRO A 373 3.93 14.50 -10.37
C PRO A 373 4.53 13.64 -9.26
N VAL A 374 5.79 13.23 -9.43
CA VAL A 374 6.53 12.44 -8.46
C VAL A 374 7.96 12.97 -8.29
N GLY A 375 8.49 12.84 -7.08
CA GLY A 375 9.90 13.05 -6.77
C GLY A 375 10.59 11.70 -6.61
N ILE A 376 11.64 11.44 -7.37
CA ILE A 376 12.39 10.18 -7.30
C ILE A 376 13.68 10.38 -6.51
N LEU A 377 14.00 9.42 -5.64
CA LEU A 377 15.32 9.24 -5.05
C LEU A 377 15.82 7.82 -5.37
N GLY A 378 16.87 7.71 -6.19
CA GLY A 378 17.43 6.44 -6.64
C GLY A 378 18.89 6.27 -6.24
N ASN A 379 19.23 5.13 -5.65
CA ASN A 379 20.63 4.83 -5.30
C ASN A 379 21.44 4.47 -6.53
N ASN A 380 22.61 5.08 -6.63
CA ASN A 380 23.57 4.88 -7.73
C ASN A 380 24.98 4.59 -7.18
N GLY A 381 25.04 3.95 -6.00
CA GLY A 381 26.27 3.65 -5.27
C GLY A 381 26.14 3.84 -3.75
N ILE A 382 27.29 3.84 -3.08
CA ILE A 382 27.42 4.08 -1.63
C ILE A 382 27.05 5.54 -1.30
N LEU A 383 26.39 5.77 -0.17
CA LEU A 383 26.05 7.14 0.25
C LEU A 383 27.21 7.85 0.93
N PHE A 384 27.46 9.08 0.48
CA PHE A 384 28.37 10.02 1.11
C PHE A 384 27.60 11.12 1.84
N MET A 385 28.31 11.98 2.56
CA MET A 385 27.73 13.14 3.24
C MET A 385 26.94 14.03 2.27
N GLU A 386 27.50 14.28 1.09
CA GLU A 386 26.91 15.10 0.03
C GLU A 386 25.61 14.49 -0.48
N SER A 387 25.58 13.16 -0.63
CA SER A 387 24.40 12.40 -1.06
C SER A 387 23.27 12.54 -0.03
N ALA A 388 23.58 12.43 1.27
CA ALA A 388 22.59 12.59 2.33
C ALA A 388 22.05 14.03 2.42
N GLN A 389 22.92 15.04 2.31
CA GLN A 389 22.50 16.46 2.28
C GLN A 389 21.65 16.79 1.04
N LYS A 390 21.97 16.19 -0.11
CA LYS A 390 21.16 16.29 -1.32
C LYS A 390 19.78 15.66 -1.12
N GLY A 391 19.73 14.44 -0.57
CA GLY A 391 18.50 13.72 -0.27
C GLY A 391 17.59 14.51 0.68
N ALA A 392 18.12 14.99 1.80
CA ALA A 392 17.36 15.78 2.77
C ALA A 392 16.74 17.04 2.15
N HIS A 393 17.52 17.84 1.42
CA HIS A 393 17.00 19.04 0.75
C HIS A 393 15.96 18.68 -0.33
N PHE A 394 16.16 17.60 -1.07
CA PHE A 394 15.18 17.18 -2.07
C PHE A 394 13.85 16.74 -1.44
N ILE A 395 13.91 15.99 -0.33
CA ILE A 395 12.73 15.61 0.46
C ILE A 395 12.01 16.87 0.94
N GLU A 396 12.72 17.83 1.55
CA GLU A 396 12.13 19.11 1.99
C GLU A 396 11.37 19.83 0.86
N LEU A 397 11.95 19.87 -0.36
CA LEU A 397 11.32 20.50 -1.52
C LEU A 397 10.07 19.77 -1.99
N CYS A 398 10.12 18.44 -2.12
CA CYS A 398 8.94 17.64 -2.45
C CYS A 398 7.86 17.81 -1.39
N THR A 399 8.29 17.89 -0.13
CA THR A 399 7.38 18.03 1.00
C THR A 399 6.65 19.35 0.99
N GLN A 400 7.37 20.45 0.78
CA GLN A 400 6.79 21.79 0.66
C GLN A 400 5.77 21.89 -0.49
N ARG A 401 5.94 21.08 -1.54
CA ARG A 401 5.13 21.10 -2.75
C ARG A 401 4.04 20.03 -2.80
N ASN A 402 3.89 19.22 -1.75
CA ASN A 402 3.00 18.06 -1.73
C ASN A 402 3.21 17.11 -2.92
N ILE A 403 4.47 16.86 -3.28
CA ILE A 403 4.83 15.92 -4.35
C ILE A 403 5.14 14.55 -3.70
N PRO A 404 4.43 13.47 -4.09
CA PRO A 404 4.74 12.10 -3.67
C PRO A 404 6.19 11.70 -3.95
N LEU A 405 6.77 10.91 -3.06
CA LEU A 405 8.16 10.47 -3.17
C LEU A 405 8.24 8.98 -3.53
N ILE A 406 9.10 8.64 -4.49
CA ILE A 406 9.41 7.27 -4.90
C ILE A 406 10.89 7.00 -4.63
N PHE A 407 11.15 5.94 -3.86
CA PHE A 407 12.50 5.51 -3.54
C PHE A 407 12.86 4.24 -4.30
N LEU A 408 13.91 4.32 -5.14
CA LEU A 408 14.48 3.20 -5.86
C LEU A 408 15.73 2.72 -5.11
N GLN A 409 15.55 1.68 -4.30
CA GLN A 409 16.57 1.23 -3.36
C GLN A 409 17.52 0.22 -3.99
N ASN A 410 18.81 0.58 -4.03
CA ASN A 410 19.93 -0.28 -4.38
C ASN A 410 21.17 0.19 -3.60
N ILE A 411 21.19 -0.14 -2.31
CA ILE A 411 22.11 0.47 -1.36
C ILE A 411 22.85 -0.57 -0.52
N THR A 412 24.18 -0.42 -0.51
CA THR A 412 25.09 -1.29 0.25
C THR A 412 25.52 -0.67 1.58
N GLY A 413 25.42 0.64 1.75
CA GLY A 413 25.99 1.32 2.92
C GLY A 413 26.11 2.84 2.78
N PHE A 414 26.48 3.46 3.90
CA PHE A 414 27.20 4.73 3.90
C PHE A 414 28.70 4.47 3.81
N MET A 415 29.46 5.47 3.35
CA MET A 415 30.92 5.40 3.35
C MET A 415 31.47 5.31 4.78
N VAL A 416 32.36 4.36 5.03
CA VAL A 416 32.99 4.14 6.35
C VAL A 416 34.43 4.68 6.37
N GLY A 417 34.92 5.01 7.57
CA GLY A 417 36.31 5.41 7.79
C GLY A 417 36.44 6.68 8.64
N SER A 418 37.60 6.86 9.28
CA SER A 418 37.84 7.96 10.23
C SER A 418 37.59 9.35 9.65
N LYS A 419 37.93 9.56 8.38
CA LYS A 419 37.67 10.82 7.65
C LYS A 419 36.18 11.07 7.45
N SER A 420 35.41 10.04 7.07
CA SER A 420 33.96 10.13 6.87
C SER A 420 33.25 10.44 8.19
N GLU A 421 33.65 9.78 9.28
CA GLU A 421 33.12 10.05 10.62
C GLU A 421 33.45 11.48 11.07
N ALA A 422 34.70 11.91 10.95
CA ALA A 422 35.12 13.26 11.31
C ALA A 422 34.43 14.35 10.47
N SER A 423 34.07 14.06 9.21
CA SER A 423 33.30 14.97 8.35
C SER A 423 31.81 15.09 8.76
N GLY A 424 31.34 14.23 9.67
CA GLY A 424 29.97 14.28 10.19
C GLY A 424 28.97 13.47 9.38
N ILE A 425 29.40 12.38 8.73
CA ILE A 425 28.52 11.52 7.92
C ILE A 425 27.30 11.01 8.72
N ALA A 426 27.48 10.69 10.01
CA ALA A 426 26.39 10.29 10.89
C ALA A 426 25.32 11.38 11.05
N LYS A 427 25.73 12.64 11.21
CA LYS A 427 24.81 13.78 11.30
C LYS A 427 24.11 14.06 9.98
N ALA A 428 24.81 13.89 8.85
CA ALA A 428 24.23 14.06 7.53
C ALA A 428 23.22 12.95 7.21
N GLY A 429 23.54 11.70 7.53
CA GLY A 429 22.60 10.57 7.49
C GLY A 429 21.37 10.86 8.34
N ALA A 430 21.57 11.22 9.61
CA ALA A 430 20.47 11.56 10.51
C ALA A 430 19.57 12.70 9.99
N LYS A 431 20.08 13.69 9.25
CA LYS A 431 19.23 14.72 8.62
C LYS A 431 18.31 14.12 7.56
N MET A 432 18.82 13.22 6.73
CA MET A 432 18.00 12.51 5.75
C MET A 432 16.91 11.68 6.45
N ASP A 433 17.25 11.08 7.60
CA ASP A 433 16.31 10.33 8.45
C ASP A 433 15.29 11.23 9.18
N LEU A 434 15.70 12.42 9.65
CA LEU A 434 14.89 13.31 10.52
C LEU A 434 13.82 14.09 9.77
N PHE A 435 14.03 14.42 8.49
CA PHE A 435 13.01 15.06 7.67
C PHE A 435 11.93 14.07 7.18
N TRP A 436 12.09 12.78 7.48
CA TRP A 436 11.23 11.69 7.06
C TRP A 436 9.85 11.61 7.76
N PRO A 437 9.72 11.78 9.11
CA PRO A 437 8.44 11.60 9.80
C PRO A 437 7.66 12.91 10.07
N LEU A 438 8.31 14.07 10.10
CA LEU A 438 7.73 15.31 10.64
C LEU A 438 6.64 15.97 9.78
N ASN A 439 6.51 15.61 8.49
CA ASN A 439 5.50 16.16 7.57
C ASN A 439 4.63 15.09 6.89
N SER A 440 4.62 13.87 7.44
CA SER A 440 4.04 12.67 6.85
C SER A 440 2.50 12.62 6.82
N SER A 441 1.80 13.62 7.34
CA SER A 441 0.33 13.66 7.30
C SER A 441 -0.26 13.88 5.89
N TRP A 442 0.56 14.23 4.89
CA TRP A 442 0.06 14.60 3.55
C TRP A 442 0.83 14.01 2.36
N GLN A 443 1.81 13.11 2.56
CA GLN A 443 2.65 12.60 1.47
C GLN A 443 2.59 11.09 1.29
N SER A 444 2.22 10.66 0.09
CA SER A 444 2.36 9.27 -0.35
C SER A 444 3.84 8.97 -0.64
N ILE A 445 4.36 7.94 0.01
CA ILE A 445 5.73 7.46 -0.19
C ILE A 445 5.68 6.03 -0.71
N ILE A 446 6.31 5.79 -1.85
CA ILE A 446 6.42 4.46 -2.47
C ILE A 446 7.89 4.02 -2.44
N ARG A 447 8.12 2.76 -2.13
CA ARG A 447 9.46 2.18 -2.08
C ARG A 447 9.53 0.94 -2.95
N THR A 448 10.54 0.89 -3.79
CA THR A 448 10.81 -0.23 -4.68
C THR A 448 12.25 -0.68 -4.50
N PHE A 449 12.43 -1.94 -4.12
CA PHE A 449 13.75 -2.57 -4.04
C PHE A 449 14.17 -3.00 -5.45
N CYS A 450 15.29 -2.46 -5.91
CA CYS A 450 15.83 -2.68 -7.26
C CYS A 450 17.17 -3.41 -7.25
N GLY A 451 17.70 -3.77 -6.07
CA GLY A 451 19.02 -4.39 -5.91
C GLY A 451 19.33 -4.75 -4.45
N THR A 452 20.55 -4.48 -4.01
CA THR A 452 21.01 -4.87 -2.66
C THR A 452 20.41 -3.97 -1.57
N LEU A 453 20.16 -4.55 -0.39
CA LEU A 453 19.75 -3.83 0.82
C LEU A 453 20.60 -4.26 2.02
N SER A 454 21.24 -3.31 2.71
CA SER A 454 22.00 -3.56 3.94
C SER A 454 21.42 -2.82 5.15
N LEU A 455 21.57 -3.42 6.34
CA LEU A 455 20.88 -3.03 7.58
C LEU A 455 21.01 -1.55 7.97
N HIS A 456 22.22 -0.96 7.95
CA HIS A 456 22.42 0.43 8.39
C HIS A 456 22.00 1.46 7.34
N SER A 457 22.00 1.07 6.07
CA SER A 457 21.67 1.95 4.95
C SER A 457 20.19 1.95 4.60
N ASN A 458 19.41 1.01 5.16
CA ASN A 458 17.96 1.01 5.06
C ASN A 458 17.33 2.09 5.95
N TYR A 459 17.90 2.39 7.14
CA TYR A 459 17.30 3.35 8.10
C TYR A 459 16.90 4.72 7.54
N PRO A 460 17.72 5.40 6.71
CA PRO A 460 17.34 6.66 6.03
C PRO A 460 16.19 6.53 5.06
N TYR A 461 15.93 5.30 4.63
CA TYR A 461 14.84 4.93 3.75
C TYR A 461 13.83 4.05 4.47
N SER A 462 13.86 3.91 5.82
CA SER A 462 13.02 2.93 6.54
C SER A 462 12.42 3.37 7.87
N MET A 463 12.86 4.47 8.50
CA MET A 463 12.30 4.90 9.78
C MET A 463 10.93 5.59 9.66
N ILE A 464 9.84 4.80 9.64
CA ILE A 464 8.48 5.26 9.99
C ILE A 464 8.07 4.80 11.39
N GLN A 465 8.70 3.77 11.97
CA GLN A 465 8.13 3.12 13.15
C GLN A 465 8.59 3.62 14.53
N PHE A 466 9.64 4.45 14.62
CA PHE A 466 10.24 4.75 15.94
C PHE A 466 9.67 5.98 16.68
N ILE A 467 8.89 6.86 16.04
CA ILE A 467 8.57 8.18 16.64
C ILE A 467 7.09 8.35 17.04
N SER A 468 6.19 7.41 16.75
CA SER A 468 4.77 7.53 17.17
C SER A 468 4.42 6.87 18.51
N SER A 469 5.39 6.31 19.25
CA SER A 469 5.15 5.91 20.64
C SER A 469 6.37 6.19 21.52
N GLN A 470 6.46 7.41 22.05
CA GLN A 470 7.18 7.61 23.28
C GLN A 470 6.33 7.03 24.42
N ASP A 471 6.70 5.85 24.89
CA ASP A 471 6.52 5.56 26.31
C ASP A 471 7.78 4.86 26.84
N HIS A 472 8.26 5.38 27.96
CA HIS A 472 9.56 5.05 28.53
C HIS A 472 9.51 3.70 29.22
N SER A 473 10.18 2.67 28.68
CA SER A 473 11.06 1.76 29.44
C SER A 473 11.48 0.52 28.63
N SER A 474 12.75 0.15 28.83
CA SER A 474 13.39 -1.14 28.51
C SER A 474 13.72 -1.46 27.04
N TYR A 475 15.00 -1.29 26.71
CA TYR A 475 15.63 -1.66 25.45
C TYR A 475 15.91 -3.18 25.38
N ARG A 476 15.34 -3.87 24.39
CA ARG A 476 15.92 -5.10 23.81
C ARG A 476 15.70 -5.13 22.30
N TRP A 477 16.80 -5.04 21.56
CA TRP A 477 16.84 -4.98 20.10
C TRP A 477 16.61 -6.37 19.48
N LYS A 478 15.56 -6.51 18.66
CA LYS A 478 15.45 -7.56 17.64
C LYS A 478 14.99 -6.94 16.33
N LEU A 479 15.90 -6.93 15.35
CA LEU A 479 15.69 -6.45 13.99
C LEU A 479 14.81 -7.40 13.19
N TRP A 480 13.77 -6.88 12.54
CA TRP A 480 12.96 -7.60 11.55
C TRP A 480 12.73 -6.69 10.34
N SER A 481 13.42 -6.97 9.22
CA SER A 481 13.19 -6.35 7.92
C SER A 481 12.52 -7.35 6.98
N TRP A 482 11.26 -7.12 6.64
CA TRP A 482 10.57 -7.83 5.55
C TRP A 482 9.60 -6.86 4.87
N GLN A 483 10.00 -6.29 3.73
CA GLN A 483 9.11 -5.65 2.78
C GLN A 483 9.26 -6.42 1.46
N LEU A 484 8.21 -7.17 1.10
CA LEU A 484 8.17 -7.94 -0.14
C LEU A 484 7.89 -7.01 -1.33
N CYS A 485 8.67 -7.26 -2.39
CA CYS A 485 8.41 -6.87 -3.77
C CYS A 485 6.95 -7.14 -4.16
N ASN A 486 6.24 -6.11 -4.61
CA ASN A 486 5.14 -6.20 -5.58
C ASN A 486 4.84 -4.77 -6.07
N VAL A 487 5.70 -4.24 -6.95
CA VAL A 487 5.43 -2.99 -7.69
C VAL A 487 5.31 -3.26 -9.20
N TRP A 488 5.55 -4.50 -9.68
CA TRP A 488 5.79 -4.77 -11.10
C TRP A 488 4.67 -5.55 -11.82
N THR A 489 3.48 -5.62 -11.25
CA THR A 489 2.31 -6.27 -11.88
C THR A 489 1.17 -5.30 -12.23
N CYS A 490 1.34 -3.99 -12.04
CA CYS A 490 0.31 -2.97 -12.34
C CYS A 490 0.84 -1.77 -13.15
N ILE A 491 1.99 -1.92 -13.83
CA ILE A 491 2.36 -1.07 -14.97
C ILE A 491 2.26 -1.94 -16.22
#